data_AF-A0A7C5AJA6-F1
#
_entry.id   AF-A0A7C5AJA6-F1
#
_cell.length_a   1.000
_cell.length_b   1.000
_cell.length_c   1.000
_cell.angle_alpha   90.00
_cell.angle_beta   90.00
_cell.angle_gamma   90.00
#
_symmetry.space_group_name_H-M   'P 1'
#
loop_
_entity.id
_entity.type
_entity.pdbx_description
1 polymer ?
#
loop_
_entity_poly.entity_id
_entity_poly.type
_entity_poly.pdbx_seq_one_letter_code
_entity_poly.pdbx_strand_id
1 'polypeptide(L)'
;TNLVGGNFRLRLTSPCIDAAADAPALTNDLDGTARPLDGDGDGTNLWDMGCYESPDAGSLPLTCDFSAPVTVWDPPFEAVFVATVVGNTNGVSYFWDFNNDETYDLQGPFCRTATNVYTTIGEYSIRLTVTNSSGEMASTVHSNYIRVAPATAYASKSGTDTFPYDTWEKAALSIQNAINATAGTNATVVVGPGVYSIGIQLSLVRKVHVVANNGPGETILHGSGTKHVVYVAHPGAVLDGFTIRNGLSNIGDVYNPWYGYIAAAGGVWMSDGTVRNCIIHGNAAVLDHMAAGGGVYMTGGLLQRCVVSNNYVNSWNGREEGGGVHVLGTGIVDSCVIVYNYTANPNGQYSSDGGGGLWLGQNAMARNCLIAANKTTCAAANHRGGGVRMQGGSMENCTIVRNRSATTEGGVYIAAGGVTNCIIADNISVSAPTNVGPMAQAAFSCSPDLVSGTGNITADPRFVNSGSGWGTNAVLGSYQLAEGSPCVNAGTNLPWMIEDALDLAGYARVIRGRVDMGAYEQHTGRGTVFLAR
;
A
#
# COMPACT_ATOMS: atom_id res chain seq x y z
N THR A 1 -16.28 17.56 -6.87
CA THR A 1 -16.82 18.15 -8.12
C THR A 1 -18.12 18.85 -7.79
N ASN A 2 -18.25 20.08 -8.26
CA ASN A 2 -19.41 20.96 -8.05
C ASN A 2 -20.54 20.51 -9.00
N LEU A 3 -21.62 19.90 -8.47
CA LEU A 3 -22.74 19.34 -9.25
C LEU A 3 -23.89 20.33 -9.45
N VAL A 4 -23.60 21.62 -9.60
CA VAL A 4 -24.63 22.63 -9.92
C VAL A 4 -24.41 23.10 -11.35
N GLY A 5 -25.18 22.54 -12.30
CA GLY A 5 -25.26 23.02 -13.69
C GLY A 5 -24.75 22.09 -14.81
N GLY A 6 -24.50 20.80 -14.55
CA GLY A 6 -24.07 19.86 -15.60
C GLY A 6 -25.18 19.50 -16.59
N ASN A 7 -24.86 19.40 -17.89
CA ASN A 7 -25.72 18.77 -18.89
C ASN A 7 -25.50 17.25 -18.86
N PHE A 8 -26.53 16.49 -18.46
CA PHE A 8 -26.48 15.03 -18.30
C PHE A 8 -27.20 14.27 -19.42
N ARG A 9 -27.52 14.93 -20.54
CA ARG A 9 -28.05 14.26 -21.73
C ARG A 9 -27.00 13.33 -22.33
N LEU A 10 -27.48 12.24 -22.92
CA LEU A 10 -26.62 11.27 -23.59
C LEU A 10 -25.92 11.94 -24.78
N ARG A 11 -24.64 11.63 -24.97
CA ARG A 11 -23.90 11.96 -26.18
C ARG A 11 -24.19 10.93 -27.25
N LEU A 12 -23.96 11.28 -28.51
CA LEU A 12 -24.27 10.43 -29.66
C LEU A 12 -23.52 9.07 -29.64
N THR A 13 -22.35 8.99 -29.00
CA THR A 13 -21.62 7.72 -28.82
C THR A 13 -21.95 6.98 -27.52
N SER A 14 -22.99 7.40 -26.80
CA SER A 14 -23.33 6.81 -25.52
C SER A 14 -23.85 5.38 -25.70
N PRO A 15 -23.31 4.38 -24.98
CA PRO A 15 -23.84 3.02 -25.00
C PRO A 15 -25.19 2.90 -24.27
N CYS A 16 -25.72 4.01 -23.75
CA CYS A 16 -27.02 4.08 -23.09
C CYS A 16 -28.16 4.48 -24.02
N ILE A 17 -27.85 4.90 -25.25
CA ILE A 17 -28.87 5.19 -26.27
C ILE A 17 -29.44 3.85 -26.75
N ASP A 18 -30.77 3.77 -26.86
CA ASP A 18 -31.51 2.61 -27.37
C ASP A 18 -31.19 1.27 -26.67
N ALA A 19 -30.72 1.34 -25.43
CA ALA A 19 -30.15 0.18 -24.72
C ALA A 19 -30.96 -0.26 -23.50
N ALA A 20 -32.03 0.45 -23.13
CA ALA A 20 -32.89 0.05 -22.02
C ALA A 20 -33.92 -1.00 -22.44
N ALA A 21 -34.40 -1.76 -21.46
CA ALA A 21 -35.54 -2.65 -21.64
C ALA A 21 -36.85 -1.86 -21.82
N ASP A 22 -37.84 -2.50 -22.46
CA ASP A 22 -39.18 -1.94 -22.70
C ASP A 22 -39.79 -1.33 -21.44
N ALA A 23 -40.16 -0.05 -21.53
CA ALA A 23 -40.74 0.71 -20.43
C ALA A 23 -42.00 1.50 -20.87
N PRO A 24 -43.08 0.82 -21.28
CA PRO A 24 -44.27 1.46 -21.88
C PRO A 24 -45.01 2.44 -20.97
N ALA A 25 -44.78 2.39 -19.65
CA ALA A 25 -45.33 3.36 -18.70
C ALA A 25 -44.59 4.72 -18.72
N LEU A 26 -43.39 4.78 -19.29
CA LEU A 26 -42.58 5.98 -19.43
C LEU A 26 -42.80 6.56 -20.83
N THR A 27 -43.79 7.45 -20.95
CA THR A 27 -44.18 8.03 -22.24
C THR A 27 -43.39 9.29 -22.60
N ASN A 28 -42.81 9.97 -21.62
CA ASN A 28 -41.93 11.13 -21.84
C ASN A 28 -40.72 11.11 -20.89
N ASP A 29 -39.64 11.73 -21.31
CA ASP A 29 -38.44 11.97 -20.50
C ASP A 29 -38.59 13.23 -19.60
N LEU A 30 -37.50 13.62 -18.92
CA LEU A 30 -37.49 14.78 -18.02
C LEU A 30 -37.64 16.14 -18.73
N ASP A 31 -37.33 16.20 -20.03
CA ASP A 31 -37.52 17.39 -20.87
C ASP A 31 -38.90 17.42 -21.55
N GLY A 32 -39.69 16.35 -21.41
CA GLY A 32 -40.96 16.17 -22.10
C GLY A 32 -40.83 15.58 -23.51
N THR A 33 -39.66 15.05 -23.87
CA THR A 33 -39.42 14.32 -25.12
C THR A 33 -40.15 12.98 -25.07
N ALA A 34 -40.94 12.66 -26.09
CA ALA A 34 -41.65 11.38 -26.18
C ALA A 34 -40.65 10.21 -26.25
N ARG A 35 -41.01 9.06 -25.64
CA ARG A 35 -40.22 7.82 -25.68
C ARG A 35 -41.06 6.66 -26.24
N PRO A 36 -40.47 5.68 -26.96
CA PRO A 36 -39.08 5.61 -27.40
C PRO A 36 -38.82 6.33 -28.75
N LEU A 37 -37.61 6.85 -28.93
CA LEU A 37 -37.11 7.38 -30.21
C LEU A 37 -35.93 6.55 -30.70
N ASP A 38 -35.71 6.51 -32.03
CA ASP A 38 -34.52 5.91 -32.64
C ASP A 38 -33.33 6.88 -32.51
N GLY A 39 -32.69 6.86 -31.34
CA GLY A 39 -31.65 7.79 -30.95
C GLY A 39 -30.28 7.51 -31.59
N ASP A 40 -30.03 6.26 -32.00
CA ASP A 40 -28.79 5.85 -32.68
C ASP A 40 -28.91 5.73 -34.22
N GLY A 41 -30.14 5.76 -34.74
CA GLY A 41 -30.44 5.76 -36.17
C GLY A 41 -30.34 4.37 -36.82
N ASP A 42 -30.44 3.29 -36.05
CA ASP A 42 -30.42 1.92 -36.57
C ASP A 42 -31.76 1.47 -37.17
N GLY A 43 -32.80 2.29 -37.04
CA GLY A 43 -34.16 2.03 -37.50
C GLY A 43 -35.08 1.41 -36.45
N THR A 44 -34.62 1.29 -35.20
CA THR A 44 -35.35 0.69 -34.08
C THR A 44 -35.52 1.71 -32.96
N ASN A 45 -36.77 2.04 -32.61
CA ASN A 45 -37.04 2.88 -31.45
C ASN A 45 -36.95 2.04 -30.16
N LEU A 46 -35.94 2.28 -29.33
CA LEU A 46 -35.83 1.69 -28.00
C LEU A 46 -35.75 2.79 -26.93
N TRP A 47 -35.87 2.41 -25.66
CA TRP A 47 -35.78 3.38 -24.57
C TRP A 47 -34.31 3.62 -24.25
N ASP A 48 -33.96 4.87 -23.96
CA ASP A 48 -32.64 5.17 -23.41
C ASP A 48 -32.53 4.85 -21.93
N MET A 49 -31.35 4.37 -21.52
CA MET A 49 -31.00 4.23 -20.10
C MET A 49 -30.78 5.61 -19.47
N GLY A 50 -31.69 6.01 -18.58
CA GLY A 50 -31.63 7.29 -17.87
C GLY A 50 -32.97 8.01 -17.86
N CYS A 51 -32.95 9.26 -17.39
CA CYS A 51 -34.14 10.13 -17.35
C CYS A 51 -34.29 11.06 -18.57
N TYR A 52 -33.37 10.98 -19.54
CA TYR A 52 -33.38 11.76 -20.77
C TYR A 52 -33.44 10.83 -21.99
N GLU A 53 -34.23 11.19 -22.98
CA GLU A 53 -34.30 10.54 -24.29
C GLU A 53 -33.44 11.29 -25.30
N SER A 54 -32.67 10.56 -26.08
CA SER A 54 -31.95 11.04 -27.24
C SER A 54 -32.98 11.36 -28.34
N PRO A 55 -32.92 12.53 -28.97
CA PRO A 55 -33.76 12.83 -30.12
C PRO A 55 -33.55 11.80 -31.25
N ASP A 56 -34.59 11.60 -32.06
CA ASP A 56 -34.51 10.78 -33.27
C ASP A 56 -33.33 11.22 -34.15
N ALA A 57 -32.40 10.30 -34.40
CA ALA A 57 -31.16 10.52 -35.12
C ALA A 57 -31.38 11.09 -36.53
N GLY A 58 -32.44 10.67 -37.22
CA GLY A 58 -32.78 11.14 -38.57
C GLY A 58 -33.37 12.55 -38.60
N SER A 59 -33.90 13.02 -37.47
CA SER A 59 -34.48 14.36 -37.33
C SER A 59 -33.45 15.45 -37.01
N LEU A 60 -32.24 15.06 -36.61
CA LEU A 60 -31.17 15.97 -36.24
C LEU A 60 -30.50 16.61 -37.48
N PRO A 61 -29.99 17.85 -37.37
CA PRO A 61 -29.05 18.36 -38.37
C PRO A 61 -27.81 17.45 -38.41
N LEU A 62 -27.01 17.52 -39.50
CA LEU A 62 -25.75 16.79 -39.57
C LEU A 62 -24.96 17.00 -38.27
N THR A 63 -24.71 15.90 -37.55
CA THR A 63 -24.06 15.91 -36.26
C THR A 63 -23.10 14.74 -36.20
N CYS A 64 -21.92 14.95 -35.62
CA CYS A 64 -20.94 13.89 -35.45
C CYS A 64 -20.43 13.83 -34.01
N ASP A 65 -20.03 12.63 -33.61
CA ASP A 65 -19.28 12.35 -32.40
C ASP A 65 -18.28 11.22 -32.66
N PHE A 66 -17.44 10.89 -31.69
CA PHE A 66 -16.53 9.75 -31.81
C PHE A 66 -16.17 9.12 -30.47
N SER A 67 -15.70 7.88 -30.53
CA SER A 67 -15.15 7.17 -29.37
C SER A 67 -13.81 6.51 -29.67
N ALA A 68 -12.99 6.37 -28.63
CA ALA A 68 -11.82 5.50 -28.57
C ALA A 68 -11.93 4.64 -27.29
N PRO A 69 -11.92 3.30 -27.40
CA PRO A 69 -12.18 2.40 -26.27
C PRO A 69 -11.05 2.40 -25.23
N VAL A 70 -9.84 2.81 -25.62
CA VAL A 70 -8.69 2.97 -24.74
C VAL A 70 -8.17 4.39 -24.91
N THR A 71 -7.97 5.08 -23.79
CA THR A 71 -7.63 6.51 -23.78
C THR A 71 -6.42 6.85 -22.92
N VAL A 72 -5.81 5.87 -22.23
CA VAL A 72 -4.61 6.07 -21.39
C VAL A 72 -3.64 4.91 -21.54
N TRP A 73 -2.42 5.14 -22.02
CA TRP A 73 -1.39 4.10 -22.19
C TRP A 73 0.05 4.64 -22.28
N ASP A 74 1.03 3.73 -22.25
CA ASP A 74 2.44 4.03 -22.50
C ASP A 74 2.71 4.32 -23.98
N PRO A 75 3.67 5.21 -24.31
CA PRO A 75 4.14 5.39 -25.67
C PRO A 75 5.02 4.21 -26.14
N PRO A 76 4.94 3.79 -27.42
CA PRO A 76 3.97 4.24 -28.41
C PRO A 76 2.57 3.67 -28.13
N PHE A 77 1.56 4.53 -28.16
CA PHE A 77 0.16 4.16 -27.97
C PHE A 77 -0.61 4.30 -29.28
N GLU A 78 -1.17 3.21 -29.80
CA GLU A 78 -2.07 3.24 -30.96
C GLU A 78 -3.52 3.39 -30.49
N ALA A 79 -4.12 4.52 -30.80
CA ALA A 79 -5.54 4.76 -30.57
C ALA A 79 -6.35 4.41 -31.82
N VAL A 80 -7.49 3.75 -31.62
CA VAL A 80 -8.48 3.49 -32.66
C VAL A 80 -9.71 4.35 -32.37
N PHE A 81 -10.05 5.24 -33.29
CA PHE A 81 -11.20 6.12 -33.22
C PHE A 81 -12.31 5.60 -34.13
N VAL A 82 -13.54 5.66 -33.66
CA VAL A 82 -14.74 5.32 -34.44
C VAL A 82 -15.70 6.51 -34.39
N ALA A 83 -16.00 7.07 -35.56
CA ALA A 83 -16.97 8.15 -35.72
C ALA A 83 -18.42 7.63 -35.77
N THR A 84 -19.30 8.38 -35.10
CA THR A 84 -20.75 8.28 -35.22
C THR A 84 -21.27 9.55 -35.88
N VAL A 85 -22.17 9.40 -36.86
CA VAL A 85 -22.73 10.53 -37.62
C VAL A 85 -24.23 10.30 -37.80
N VAL A 86 -25.03 11.32 -37.50
CA VAL A 86 -26.50 11.31 -37.65
C VAL A 86 -26.99 12.53 -38.42
N GLY A 87 -28.29 12.57 -38.73
CA GLY A 87 -28.90 13.52 -39.67
C GLY A 87 -28.71 13.09 -41.13
N ASN A 88 -28.37 14.04 -42.01
CA ASN A 88 -28.15 13.74 -43.43
C ASN A 88 -26.77 13.10 -43.68
N THR A 89 -26.72 11.77 -43.63
CA THR A 89 -25.50 10.96 -43.79
C THR A 89 -25.11 10.66 -45.23
N ASN A 90 -25.75 11.27 -46.24
CA ASN A 90 -25.46 10.99 -47.64
C ASN A 90 -24.14 11.63 -48.09
N GLY A 91 -23.18 10.78 -48.51
CA GLY A 91 -21.89 11.23 -49.05
C GLY A 91 -20.97 11.84 -47.98
N VAL A 92 -20.99 11.31 -46.76
CA VAL A 92 -20.18 11.82 -45.65
C VAL A 92 -18.68 11.67 -45.94
N SER A 93 -17.91 12.73 -45.67
CA SER A 93 -16.45 12.71 -45.59
C SER A 93 -15.99 13.13 -44.19
N TYR A 94 -14.93 12.49 -43.70
CA TYR A 94 -14.40 12.67 -42.36
C TYR A 94 -13.07 13.41 -42.41
N PHE A 95 -12.83 14.26 -41.42
CA PHE A 95 -11.61 15.03 -41.24
C PHE A 95 -11.21 14.95 -39.77
N TRP A 96 -10.15 14.21 -39.49
CA TRP A 96 -9.60 14.00 -38.16
C TRP A 96 -8.42 14.92 -37.92
N ASP A 97 -8.43 15.55 -36.76
CA ASP A 97 -7.32 16.32 -36.20
C ASP A 97 -7.05 15.71 -34.81
N PHE A 98 -5.93 14.98 -34.70
CA PHE A 98 -5.59 14.13 -33.56
C PHE A 98 -4.84 14.85 -32.45
N ASN A 99 -4.60 16.16 -32.59
CA ASN A 99 -3.96 17.01 -31.57
C ASN A 99 -4.68 18.36 -31.35
N ASN A 100 -5.73 18.62 -32.13
CA ASN A 100 -6.52 19.85 -32.18
C ASN A 100 -5.65 21.10 -32.44
N ASP A 101 -4.72 21.00 -33.40
CA ASP A 101 -3.85 22.10 -33.84
C ASP A 101 -4.40 22.89 -35.05
N GLU A 102 -5.66 22.62 -35.43
CA GLU A 102 -6.35 23.21 -36.59
C GLU A 102 -5.88 22.66 -37.95
N THR A 103 -5.08 21.60 -37.96
CA THR A 103 -4.67 20.86 -39.16
C THR A 103 -5.26 19.44 -39.15
N TYR A 104 -5.84 19.01 -40.27
CA TYR A 104 -6.33 17.62 -40.39
C TYR A 104 -5.17 16.66 -40.66
N ASP A 105 -5.03 15.65 -39.80
CA ASP A 105 -4.04 14.57 -39.91
C ASP A 105 -4.50 13.45 -40.85
N LEU A 106 -5.82 13.21 -40.91
CA LEU A 106 -6.42 12.17 -41.74
C LEU A 106 -7.77 12.63 -42.28
N GLN A 107 -7.99 12.47 -43.58
CA GLN A 107 -9.25 12.87 -44.21
C GLN A 107 -9.68 11.95 -45.34
N GLY A 108 -10.99 11.81 -45.53
CA GLY A 108 -11.58 11.10 -46.66
C GLY A 108 -12.92 10.43 -46.34
N PRO A 109 -13.63 9.91 -47.36
CA PRO A 109 -14.93 9.26 -47.19
C PRO A 109 -14.85 7.90 -46.50
N PHE A 110 -13.67 7.28 -46.46
CA PHE A 110 -13.45 5.96 -45.84
C PHE A 110 -12.85 6.03 -44.44
N CYS A 111 -12.72 7.23 -43.87
CA CYS A 111 -12.10 7.47 -42.57
C CYS A 111 -13.11 7.47 -41.41
N ARG A 112 -14.20 6.71 -41.50
CA ARG A 112 -15.14 6.55 -40.37
C ARG A 112 -14.44 5.92 -39.15
N THR A 113 -13.56 4.96 -39.41
CA THR A 113 -12.62 4.41 -38.43
C THR A 113 -11.24 4.93 -38.76
N ALA A 114 -10.52 5.42 -37.76
CA ALA A 114 -9.20 5.99 -37.92
C ALA A 114 -8.24 5.51 -36.82
N THR A 115 -6.96 5.42 -37.15
CA THR A 115 -5.91 5.08 -36.18
C THR A 115 -4.87 6.18 -36.12
N ASN A 116 -4.32 6.41 -34.92
CA ASN A 116 -3.18 7.30 -34.73
C ASN A 116 -2.23 6.70 -33.68
N VAL A 117 -0.93 6.87 -33.90
CA VAL A 117 0.12 6.40 -32.98
C VAL A 117 0.71 7.59 -32.26
N TYR A 118 0.49 7.67 -30.95
CA TYR A 118 1.06 8.69 -30.10
C TYR A 118 2.38 8.21 -29.49
N THR A 119 3.47 8.87 -29.86
CA THR A 119 4.84 8.52 -29.44
C THR A 119 5.36 9.41 -28.32
N THR A 120 4.71 10.54 -28.06
CA THR A 120 5.12 11.52 -27.05
C THR A 120 4.12 11.52 -25.90
N ILE A 121 4.62 11.67 -24.67
CA ILE A 121 3.79 11.79 -23.48
C ILE A 121 3.02 13.12 -23.49
N GLY A 122 1.77 13.12 -23.05
CA GLY A 122 0.92 14.31 -23.10
C GLY A 122 -0.57 14.01 -23.13
N GLU A 123 -1.36 15.08 -23.07
CA GLU A 123 -2.79 15.04 -23.34
C GLU A 123 -3.05 15.55 -24.75
N TYR A 124 -3.89 14.83 -25.50
CA TYR A 124 -4.26 15.17 -26.86
C TYR A 124 -5.76 15.41 -26.91
N SER A 125 -6.14 16.59 -27.37
CA SER A 125 -7.52 16.91 -27.71
C SER A 125 -7.77 16.49 -29.15
N ILE A 126 -8.88 15.81 -29.41
CA ILE A 126 -9.18 15.24 -30.73
C ILE A 126 -10.37 15.98 -31.30
N ARG A 127 -10.27 16.41 -32.55
CA ARG A 127 -11.36 16.98 -33.30
C ARG A 127 -11.75 16.06 -34.43
N LEU A 128 -13.05 15.84 -34.56
CA LEU A 128 -13.66 15.30 -35.76
C LEU A 128 -14.47 16.40 -36.43
N THR A 129 -14.28 16.57 -37.73
CA THR A 129 -15.17 17.35 -38.59
C THR A 129 -15.70 16.42 -39.67
N VAL A 130 -17.00 16.52 -39.97
CA VAL A 130 -17.63 15.80 -41.07
C VAL A 130 -18.33 16.76 -42.01
N THR A 131 -18.37 16.41 -43.29
CA THR A 131 -19.18 17.09 -44.31
C THR A 131 -20.03 16.09 -45.06
N ASN A 132 -21.15 16.52 -45.66
CA ASN A 132 -21.95 15.67 -46.54
C ASN A 132 -22.08 16.23 -47.96
N SER A 133 -22.76 15.48 -48.84
CA SER A 133 -22.97 15.87 -50.25
C SER A 133 -23.83 17.12 -50.44
N SER A 134 -24.61 17.51 -49.43
CA SER A 134 -25.38 18.76 -49.41
C SER A 134 -24.55 19.98 -48.99
N GLY A 135 -23.29 19.78 -48.61
CA GLY A 135 -22.40 20.85 -48.13
C GLY A 135 -22.60 21.23 -46.66
N GLU A 136 -23.36 20.44 -45.90
CA GLU A 136 -23.48 20.61 -44.45
C GLU A 136 -22.17 20.21 -43.78
N MET A 137 -21.85 20.84 -42.63
CA MET A 137 -20.65 20.57 -41.85
C MET A 137 -20.98 20.48 -40.36
N ALA A 138 -20.39 19.51 -39.68
CA ALA A 138 -20.48 19.34 -38.24
C ALA A 138 -19.11 19.06 -37.64
N SER A 139 -18.87 19.47 -36.41
CA SER A 139 -17.63 19.18 -35.71
C SER A 139 -17.84 18.95 -34.22
N THR A 140 -17.07 18.02 -33.66
CA THR A 140 -16.97 17.78 -32.23
C THR A 140 -15.51 17.80 -31.80
N VAL A 141 -15.26 18.20 -30.56
CA VAL A 141 -13.93 18.14 -29.93
C VAL A 141 -14.05 17.41 -28.61
N HIS A 142 -13.26 16.36 -28.43
CA HIS A 142 -13.00 15.79 -27.11
C HIS A 142 -11.67 16.33 -26.57
N SER A 143 -11.75 17.23 -25.60
CA SER A 143 -10.58 17.80 -24.94
C SER A 143 -9.90 16.80 -24.02
N ASN A 144 -8.56 16.76 -24.06
CA ASN A 144 -7.72 15.87 -23.25
C ASN A 144 -8.17 14.39 -23.32
N TYR A 145 -8.58 13.97 -24.52
CA TYR A 145 -9.26 12.70 -24.73
C TYR A 145 -8.30 11.51 -24.72
N ILE A 146 -7.13 11.67 -25.34
CA ILE A 146 -6.05 10.68 -25.26
C ILE A 146 -4.99 11.18 -24.29
N ARG A 147 -4.58 10.33 -23.36
CA ARG A 147 -3.49 10.58 -22.42
C ARG A 147 -2.38 9.56 -22.65
N VAL A 148 -1.23 10.04 -23.07
CA VAL A 148 -0.03 9.22 -23.14
C VAL A 148 0.74 9.42 -21.86
N ALA A 149 0.75 8.37 -21.03
CA ALA A 149 1.26 8.40 -19.69
C ALA A 149 2.80 8.40 -19.68
N PRO A 150 3.44 9.10 -18.73
CA PRO A 150 4.87 8.96 -18.52
C PRO A 150 5.20 7.69 -17.75
N ALA A 151 6.35 7.10 -18.05
CA ALA A 151 6.93 6.04 -17.22
C ALA A 151 7.38 6.56 -15.84
N THR A 152 7.77 7.83 -15.76
CA THR A 152 8.15 8.51 -14.50
C THR A 152 7.36 9.80 -14.33
N ALA A 153 6.65 9.93 -13.20
CA ALA A 153 6.00 11.16 -12.79
C ALA A 153 6.63 11.71 -11.50
N TYR A 154 6.51 13.00 -11.28
CA TYR A 154 7.04 13.71 -10.12
C TYR A 154 5.91 14.28 -9.27
N ALA A 155 6.06 14.22 -7.96
CA ALA A 155 5.18 14.90 -7.01
C ALA A 155 5.99 15.83 -6.10
N SER A 156 5.61 17.11 -6.04
CA SER A 156 6.31 18.13 -5.27
C SER A 156 5.32 19.15 -4.73
N LYS A 157 5.59 19.71 -3.56
CA LYS A 157 4.80 20.83 -3.01
C LYS A 157 5.00 22.15 -3.77
N SER A 158 6.03 22.23 -4.62
CA SER A 158 6.40 23.43 -5.39
C SER A 158 6.17 23.29 -6.90
N GLY A 159 5.59 22.18 -7.35
CA GLY A 159 5.29 21.97 -8.76
C GLY A 159 4.11 22.81 -9.25
N THR A 160 3.94 22.92 -10.56
CA THR A 160 2.82 23.66 -11.18
C THR A 160 1.55 22.83 -11.35
N ASP A 161 1.52 21.59 -10.87
CA ASP A 161 0.39 20.65 -11.04
C ASP A 161 -0.01 20.46 -12.51
N THR A 162 0.98 20.31 -13.40
CA THR A 162 0.76 20.24 -14.85
C THR A 162 1.05 18.85 -15.39
N PHE A 163 0.04 18.18 -15.95
CA PHE A 163 0.24 16.90 -16.66
C PHE A 163 1.27 17.09 -17.80
N PRO A 164 2.17 16.12 -18.08
CA PRO A 164 2.24 14.76 -17.55
C PRO A 164 2.97 14.60 -16.21
N TYR A 165 3.35 15.68 -15.53
CA TYR A 165 4.17 15.62 -14.31
C TYR A 165 5.54 14.96 -14.56
N ASP A 166 6.09 15.07 -15.77
CA ASP A 166 7.34 14.42 -16.23
C ASP A 166 8.62 15.15 -15.81
N THR A 167 8.48 16.26 -15.08
CA THR A 167 9.58 17.09 -14.58
C THR A 167 9.24 17.64 -13.19
N TRP A 168 10.24 18.12 -12.46
CA TRP A 168 10.01 18.74 -11.14
C TRP A 168 9.19 20.03 -11.22
N GLU A 169 9.40 20.82 -12.27
CA GLU A 169 8.65 22.05 -12.53
C GLU A 169 7.18 21.74 -12.70
N LYS A 170 6.87 20.73 -13.51
CA LYS A 170 5.48 20.31 -13.78
C LYS A 170 4.87 19.44 -12.69
N ALA A 171 5.63 19.00 -11.68
CA ALA A 171 5.24 17.98 -10.72
C ALA A 171 3.83 18.18 -10.12
N ALA A 172 3.15 17.06 -9.85
CA ALA A 172 1.83 17.08 -9.23
C ALA A 172 1.94 17.59 -7.78
N LEU A 173 0.96 18.38 -7.34
CA LEU A 173 0.85 18.78 -5.93
C LEU A 173 0.31 17.64 -5.05
N SER A 174 -0.32 16.64 -5.67
CA SER A 174 -0.83 15.43 -5.03
C SER A 174 -0.04 14.20 -5.50
N ILE A 175 0.47 13.41 -4.56
CA ILE A 175 1.14 12.14 -4.86
C ILE A 175 0.16 11.19 -5.57
N GLN A 176 -1.12 11.16 -5.17
CA GLN A 176 -2.11 10.31 -5.81
C GLN A 176 -2.35 10.72 -7.28
N ASN A 177 -2.27 12.01 -7.62
CA ASN A 177 -2.37 12.47 -9.01
C ASN A 177 -1.17 12.00 -9.84
N ALA A 178 0.05 12.11 -9.31
CA ALA A 178 1.25 11.60 -9.96
C ALA A 178 1.21 10.09 -10.13
N ILE A 179 0.72 9.34 -9.11
CA ILE A 179 0.39 7.93 -9.26
C ILE A 179 -0.53 7.80 -10.44
N ASN A 180 -1.77 8.32 -10.37
CA ASN A 180 -2.82 8.18 -11.37
C ASN A 180 -2.40 8.51 -12.82
N ALA A 181 -1.44 9.42 -13.00
CA ALA A 181 -0.91 9.80 -14.31
C ALA A 181 0.03 8.76 -14.94
N THR A 182 0.75 7.98 -14.15
CA THR A 182 1.66 6.93 -14.66
C THR A 182 0.90 5.70 -15.12
N ALA A 183 1.38 5.08 -16.21
CA ALA A 183 0.94 3.78 -16.68
C ALA A 183 2.17 2.86 -16.90
N GLY A 184 1.89 1.60 -17.22
CA GLY A 184 2.93 0.70 -17.71
C GLY A 184 3.62 -0.20 -16.71
N THR A 185 4.52 -1.03 -17.24
CA THR A 185 5.23 -2.05 -16.47
C THR A 185 6.33 -1.49 -15.56
N ASN A 186 6.80 -0.27 -15.82
CA ASN A 186 7.91 0.38 -15.09
C ASN A 186 7.49 1.73 -14.45
N ALA A 187 6.19 1.93 -14.20
CA ALA A 187 5.64 3.14 -13.59
C ALA A 187 6.38 3.52 -12.29
N THR A 188 6.96 4.73 -12.27
CA THR A 188 7.68 5.28 -11.11
C THR A 188 7.13 6.66 -10.76
N VAL A 189 6.92 6.91 -9.47
CA VAL A 189 6.57 8.23 -8.93
C VAL A 189 7.66 8.67 -7.98
N VAL A 190 8.35 9.75 -8.34
CA VAL A 190 9.43 10.34 -7.53
C VAL A 190 8.85 11.51 -6.72
N VAL A 191 8.96 11.43 -5.40
CA VAL A 191 8.36 12.42 -4.49
C VAL A 191 9.43 13.27 -3.86
N GLY A 192 9.29 14.60 -3.97
CA GLY A 192 10.20 15.58 -3.38
C GLY A 192 10.17 15.61 -1.85
N PRO A 193 11.04 16.41 -1.22
CA PRO A 193 10.99 16.63 0.21
C PRO A 193 9.73 17.42 0.60
N GLY A 194 9.22 17.16 1.79
CA GLY A 194 8.09 17.89 2.36
C GLY A 194 7.14 17.03 3.18
N VAL A 195 6.24 17.70 3.87
CA VAL A 195 5.10 17.08 4.57
C VAL A 195 3.88 17.11 3.65
N TYR A 196 3.43 15.93 3.22
CA TYR A 196 2.27 15.71 2.38
C TYR A 196 1.10 15.22 3.24
N SER A 197 0.06 16.04 3.35
CA SER A 197 -1.17 15.67 4.07
C SER A 197 -2.00 14.71 3.24
N ILE A 198 -2.25 13.52 3.77
CA ILE A 198 -3.07 12.49 3.14
C ILE A 198 -4.47 12.58 3.72
N GLY A 199 -5.39 13.21 3.00
CA GLY A 199 -6.74 13.50 3.51
C GLY A 199 -7.69 12.30 3.53
N ILE A 200 -7.44 11.29 2.68
CA ILE A 200 -8.25 10.06 2.60
C ILE A 200 -7.35 8.85 2.78
N GLN A 201 -6.60 8.48 1.74
CA GLN A 201 -5.69 7.34 1.70
C GLN A 201 -4.78 7.52 0.48
N LEU A 202 -3.49 7.21 0.61
CA LEU A 202 -2.61 7.03 -0.55
C LEU A 202 -2.71 5.58 -1.02
N SER A 203 -3.24 5.35 -2.22
CA SER A 203 -3.62 4.02 -2.70
C SER A 203 -2.68 3.54 -3.80
N LEU A 204 -1.95 2.45 -3.53
CA LEU A 204 -1.08 1.75 -4.47
C LEU A 204 -1.75 0.41 -4.86
N VAL A 205 -2.74 0.51 -5.73
CA VAL A 205 -3.60 -0.61 -6.17
C VAL A 205 -3.23 -1.19 -7.53
N ARG A 206 -2.08 -0.78 -8.07
CA ARG A 206 -1.50 -1.28 -9.33
C ARG A 206 0.02 -1.34 -9.22
N LYS A 207 0.68 -1.90 -10.24
CA LYS A 207 2.14 -1.87 -10.35
C LYS A 207 2.62 -0.42 -10.44
N VAL A 208 3.34 0.04 -9.43
CA VAL A 208 3.97 1.36 -9.37
C VAL A 208 5.06 1.36 -8.29
N HIS A 209 6.19 2.01 -8.56
CA HIS A 209 7.21 2.30 -7.57
C HIS A 209 7.11 3.76 -7.13
N VAL A 210 6.64 4.00 -5.92
CA VAL A 210 6.56 5.33 -5.31
C VAL A 210 7.75 5.49 -4.37
N VAL A 211 8.63 6.44 -4.67
CA VAL A 211 9.92 6.62 -3.98
C VAL A 211 10.10 8.04 -3.47
N ALA A 212 10.54 8.17 -2.23
CA ALA A 212 10.97 9.44 -1.66
C ALA A 212 12.37 9.79 -2.16
N ASN A 213 12.50 10.87 -2.91
CA ASN A 213 13.76 11.31 -3.49
C ASN A 213 14.81 11.67 -2.43
N ASN A 214 14.36 12.15 -1.26
CA ASN A 214 15.22 12.63 -0.17
C ASN A 214 15.17 11.72 1.06
N GLY A 215 14.59 10.52 0.90
CA GLY A 215 14.46 9.53 1.97
C GLY A 215 13.51 9.95 3.10
N PRO A 216 13.41 9.10 4.13
CA PRO A 216 12.33 9.21 5.11
C PRO A 216 12.50 10.41 6.05
N GLY A 217 13.71 10.94 6.20
CA GLY A 217 13.96 12.13 7.01
C GLY A 217 13.33 13.41 6.47
N GLU A 218 13.12 13.48 5.15
CA GLU A 218 12.70 14.71 4.46
C GLU A 218 11.34 14.57 3.76
N THR A 219 10.91 13.34 3.43
CA THR A 219 9.62 13.10 2.75
C THR A 219 8.64 12.37 3.66
N ILE A 220 7.60 13.10 4.08
CA ILE A 220 6.67 12.69 5.15
C ILE A 220 5.25 12.60 4.61
N LEU A 221 4.62 11.44 4.80
CA LEU A 221 3.19 11.20 4.61
C LEU A 221 2.48 11.38 5.96
N HIS A 222 1.56 12.33 6.04
CA HIS A 222 0.89 12.73 7.29
C HIS A 222 -0.61 12.50 7.22
N GLY A 223 -1.13 11.59 8.05
CA GLY A 223 -2.54 11.15 8.00
C GLY A 223 -3.57 12.08 8.67
N SER A 224 -3.14 13.19 9.27
CA SER A 224 -4.02 14.16 9.98
C SER A 224 -4.95 13.57 11.06
N GLY A 225 -4.74 12.31 11.47
CA GLY A 225 -5.57 11.61 12.45
C GLY A 225 -6.97 11.22 11.95
N THR A 226 -7.17 11.06 10.62
CA THR A 226 -8.51 10.80 10.07
C THR A 226 -8.71 9.39 9.50
N LYS A 227 -7.65 8.78 8.94
CA LYS A 227 -7.65 7.45 8.31
C LYS A 227 -6.27 6.79 8.38
N HIS A 228 -6.19 5.53 7.96
CA HIS A 228 -4.91 4.93 7.57
C HIS A 228 -4.25 5.74 6.45
N VAL A 229 -2.94 5.92 6.52
CA VAL A 229 -2.22 6.81 5.62
C VAL A 229 -2.03 6.18 4.24
N VAL A 230 -1.62 4.90 4.20
CA VAL A 230 -1.26 4.23 2.95
C VAL A 230 -1.95 2.87 2.84
N TYR A 231 -2.36 2.52 1.63
CA TYR A 231 -2.82 1.18 1.28
C TYR A 231 -2.06 0.63 0.08
N VAL A 232 -1.48 -0.55 0.27
CA VAL A 232 -0.70 -1.27 -0.75
C VAL A 232 -1.38 -2.60 -1.02
N ALA A 233 -1.83 -2.79 -2.26
CA ALA A 233 -2.74 -3.89 -2.60
C ALA A 233 -2.39 -4.63 -3.90
N HIS A 234 -1.25 -4.31 -4.50
CA HIS A 234 -0.82 -4.94 -5.74
C HIS A 234 0.58 -5.54 -5.57
N PRO A 235 0.84 -6.78 -6.04
CA PRO A 235 2.11 -7.48 -5.81
C PRO A 235 3.33 -6.73 -6.35
N GLY A 236 3.15 -6.01 -7.46
CA GLY A 236 4.19 -5.15 -8.05
C GLY A 236 4.24 -3.72 -7.51
N ALA A 237 3.44 -3.36 -6.50
CA ALA A 237 3.50 -2.02 -5.89
C ALA A 237 4.65 -1.94 -4.88
N VAL A 238 5.40 -0.83 -4.90
CA VAL A 238 6.50 -0.56 -3.97
C VAL A 238 6.37 0.85 -3.41
N LEU A 239 6.36 0.98 -2.10
CA LEU A 239 6.53 2.23 -1.38
C LEU A 239 7.92 2.26 -0.73
N ASP A 240 8.72 3.27 -1.05
CA ASP A 240 10.14 3.29 -0.70
C ASP A 240 10.58 4.62 -0.08
N GLY A 241 11.08 4.58 1.16
CA GLY A 241 11.82 5.69 1.74
C GLY A 241 10.98 6.78 2.40
N PHE A 242 9.77 6.51 2.88
CA PHE A 242 8.90 7.54 3.48
C PHE A 242 8.86 7.50 5.00
N THR A 243 8.70 8.67 5.64
CA THR A 243 8.12 8.71 7.00
C THR A 243 6.60 8.71 6.89
N ILE A 244 5.93 7.88 7.69
CA ILE A 244 4.47 7.70 7.72
C ILE A 244 3.99 7.90 9.16
N ARG A 245 3.22 8.96 9.41
CA ARG A 245 2.83 9.35 10.77
C ARG A 245 1.47 9.98 10.90
N ASN A 246 0.98 10.02 12.15
CA ASN A 246 -0.29 10.60 12.54
C ASN A 246 -1.47 10.08 11.72
N GLY A 247 -1.46 8.82 11.31
CA GLY A 247 -2.66 8.17 10.82
C GLY A 247 -3.46 7.52 11.96
N LEU A 248 -4.77 7.45 11.78
CA LEU A 248 -5.71 6.92 12.76
C LEU A 248 -6.78 6.12 12.03
N SER A 249 -6.88 4.82 12.33
CA SER A 249 -8.12 4.08 12.05
C SER A 249 -8.96 4.05 13.31
N ASN A 250 -10.16 4.63 13.23
CA ASN A 250 -11.12 4.64 14.34
C ASN A 250 -12.52 4.17 13.94
N ILE A 251 -12.60 3.47 12.81
CA ILE A 251 -13.83 2.86 12.31
C ILE A 251 -13.56 1.39 12.00
N GLY A 252 -14.61 0.56 12.00
CA GLY A 252 -14.51 -0.81 11.50
C GLY A 252 -14.46 -0.81 9.97
N ASP A 253 -13.30 -0.54 9.37
CA ASP A 253 -13.11 -0.47 7.91
C ASP A 253 -12.45 -1.70 7.30
N VAL A 254 -11.88 -2.58 8.13
CA VAL A 254 -11.26 -3.82 7.66
C VAL A 254 -12.07 -5.01 8.12
N TYR A 255 -12.50 -5.86 7.18
CA TYR A 255 -13.18 -7.10 7.52
C TYR A 255 -12.17 -8.16 7.97
N ASN A 256 -12.37 -8.69 9.17
CA ASN A 256 -11.66 -9.82 9.73
C ASN A 256 -12.64 -11.02 9.84
N PRO A 257 -12.27 -12.20 9.33
CA PRO A 257 -13.18 -13.35 9.28
C PRO A 257 -13.57 -13.89 10.67
N TRP A 258 -12.77 -13.63 11.70
CA TRP A 258 -13.04 -14.08 13.07
C TRP A 258 -13.85 -13.09 13.89
N TYR A 259 -13.79 -11.79 13.55
CA TYR A 259 -14.26 -10.73 14.44
C TYR A 259 -15.12 -9.67 13.75
N GLY A 260 -15.40 -9.80 12.45
CA GLY A 260 -16.15 -8.82 11.67
C GLY A 260 -15.30 -7.59 11.34
N TYR A 261 -15.93 -6.43 11.29
CA TYR A 261 -15.25 -5.19 10.97
C TYR A 261 -14.41 -4.67 12.15
N ILE A 262 -13.13 -4.40 11.90
CA ILE A 262 -12.14 -3.96 12.89
C ILE A 262 -11.52 -2.64 12.44
N ALA A 263 -10.99 -1.87 13.40
CA ALA A 263 -10.08 -0.77 13.07
C ALA A 263 -8.70 -1.34 12.85
N ALA A 264 -8.11 -1.07 11.70
CA ALA A 264 -6.77 -1.54 11.40
C ALA A 264 -5.88 -0.45 10.84
N ALA A 265 -4.57 -0.64 10.98
CA ALA A 265 -3.60 -0.04 10.08
C ALA A 265 -3.48 1.49 10.17
N GLY A 266 -3.43 2.08 11.36
CA GLY A 266 -3.31 3.54 11.53
C GLY A 266 -2.30 4.17 10.57
N GLY A 267 -1.14 3.54 10.36
CA GLY A 267 -0.16 3.96 9.34
C GLY A 267 -0.40 3.32 7.97
N VAL A 268 -0.15 2.02 7.86
CA VAL A 268 -0.06 1.30 6.58
C VAL A 268 -0.90 0.03 6.60
N TRP A 269 -1.81 -0.09 5.64
CA TRP A 269 -2.51 -1.33 5.35
C TRP A 269 -1.90 -2.00 4.12
N MET A 270 -1.50 -3.26 4.24
CA MET A 270 -0.99 -4.05 3.12
C MET A 270 -1.79 -5.34 2.93
N SER A 271 -2.24 -5.59 1.71
CA SER A 271 -2.71 -6.90 1.27
C SER A 271 -1.73 -7.60 0.33
N ASP A 272 -0.87 -6.83 -0.33
CA ASP A 272 0.23 -7.31 -1.17
C ASP A 272 1.29 -6.19 -1.35
N GLY A 273 2.29 -6.41 -2.20
CA GLY A 273 3.32 -5.43 -2.55
C GLY A 273 4.42 -5.32 -1.51
N THR A 274 5.24 -4.27 -1.64
CA THR A 274 6.40 -4.04 -0.77
C THR A 274 6.37 -2.64 -0.16
N VAL A 275 6.59 -2.55 1.15
CA VAL A 275 6.89 -1.29 1.84
C VAL A 275 8.29 -1.42 2.42
N ARG A 276 9.20 -0.52 2.01
CA ARG A 276 10.60 -0.63 2.41
C ARG A 276 11.27 0.70 2.71
N ASN A 277 12.32 0.65 3.53
CA ASN A 277 13.13 1.81 3.93
C ASN A 277 12.30 2.94 4.56
N CYS A 278 11.15 2.61 5.15
CA CYS A 278 10.21 3.58 5.70
C CYS A 278 10.36 3.71 7.22
N ILE A 279 10.00 4.87 7.76
CA ILE A 279 9.78 5.10 9.19
C ILE A 279 8.27 5.20 9.42
N ILE A 280 7.69 4.23 10.11
CA ILE A 280 6.25 4.15 10.39
C ILE A 280 6.07 4.44 11.87
N HIS A 281 5.64 5.65 12.21
CA HIS A 281 5.62 6.07 13.61
C HIS A 281 4.45 6.96 14.03
N GLY A 282 4.06 6.86 15.30
CA GLY A 282 3.01 7.73 15.87
C GLY A 282 1.65 7.53 15.21
N ASN A 283 1.34 6.30 14.77
CA ASN A 283 0.06 5.95 14.20
C ASN A 283 -0.78 5.11 15.17
N ALA A 284 -2.09 5.10 14.97
CA ALA A 284 -3.02 4.50 15.91
C ALA A 284 -4.16 3.72 15.25
N ALA A 285 -4.54 2.60 15.85
CA ALA A 285 -5.84 1.96 15.60
C ALA A 285 -6.65 1.97 16.90
N VAL A 286 -7.86 2.54 16.86
CA VAL A 286 -8.65 2.87 18.04
C VAL A 286 -10.12 2.55 17.82
N LEU A 287 -10.63 1.45 18.37
CA LEU A 287 -12.04 1.08 18.24
C LEU A 287 -12.56 0.41 19.50
N ASP A 288 -13.84 0.58 19.82
CA ASP A 288 -14.42 0.01 21.03
C ASP A 288 -14.35 -1.53 21.05
N HIS A 289 -14.53 -2.18 19.89
CA HIS A 289 -14.63 -3.64 19.80
C HIS A 289 -13.30 -4.35 19.46
N MET A 290 -12.64 -3.99 18.36
CA MET A 290 -11.37 -4.62 18.00
C MET A 290 -10.51 -3.69 17.17
N ALA A 291 -9.25 -3.57 17.57
CA ALA A 291 -8.27 -2.79 16.84
C ALA A 291 -6.97 -3.60 16.65
N ALA A 292 -6.32 -3.42 15.50
CA ALA A 292 -5.10 -4.16 15.17
C ALA A 292 -4.12 -3.34 14.34
N GLY A 293 -2.82 -3.63 14.47
CA GLY A 293 -1.80 -3.08 13.58
C GLY A 293 -1.74 -1.56 13.64
N GLY A 294 -1.51 -0.99 14.82
CA GLY A 294 -1.53 0.47 15.03
C GLY A 294 -0.62 1.21 14.04
N GLY A 295 0.57 0.64 13.78
CA GLY A 295 1.46 1.07 12.71
C GLY A 295 1.11 0.41 11.38
N VAL A 296 1.14 -0.92 11.34
CA VAL A 296 0.99 -1.71 10.11
C VAL A 296 0.03 -2.87 10.32
N TYR A 297 -0.89 -3.07 9.39
CA TYR A 297 -1.73 -4.26 9.28
C TYR A 297 -1.48 -4.96 7.94
N MET A 298 -1.18 -6.25 7.97
CA MET A 298 -0.81 -7.04 6.79
C MET A 298 -1.67 -8.30 6.65
N THR A 299 -2.22 -8.53 5.46
CA THR A 299 -2.74 -9.86 5.05
C THR A 299 -1.83 -10.56 4.05
N GLY A 300 -0.89 -9.83 3.45
CA GLY A 300 0.12 -10.31 2.52
C GLY A 300 1.19 -9.25 2.26
N GLY A 301 2.10 -9.51 1.33
CA GLY A 301 3.19 -8.60 0.95
C GLY A 301 4.42 -8.64 1.86
N LEU A 302 5.34 -7.72 1.63
CA LEU A 302 6.66 -7.62 2.28
C LEU A 302 6.85 -6.26 2.96
N LEU A 303 7.04 -6.26 4.27
CA LEU A 303 7.53 -5.11 5.03
C LEU A 303 9.02 -5.31 5.28
N GLN A 304 9.87 -4.49 4.66
CA GLN A 304 11.31 -4.72 4.67
C GLN A 304 12.12 -3.49 5.07
N ARG A 305 13.12 -3.62 5.94
CA ARG A 305 14.03 -2.50 6.30
C ARG A 305 13.29 -1.26 6.80
N CYS A 306 12.21 -1.47 7.53
CA CYS A 306 11.40 -0.40 8.10
C CYS A 306 11.67 -0.22 9.59
N VAL A 307 11.53 1.01 10.07
CA VAL A 307 11.48 1.33 11.50
C VAL A 307 10.02 1.55 11.89
N VAL A 308 9.44 0.64 12.66
CA VAL A 308 8.05 0.73 13.15
C VAL A 308 8.10 1.14 14.61
N SER A 309 7.74 2.38 14.93
CA SER A 309 7.91 2.89 16.29
C SER A 309 6.81 3.78 16.85
N ASN A 310 6.59 3.74 18.17
CA ASN A 310 5.62 4.61 18.85
C ASN A 310 4.21 4.52 18.25
N ASN A 311 3.85 3.39 17.66
CA ASN A 311 2.49 3.14 17.20
C ASN A 311 1.71 2.42 18.30
N TYR A 312 0.40 2.58 18.27
CA TYR A 312 -0.42 1.96 19.29
C TYR A 312 -1.77 1.48 18.82
N VAL A 313 -2.28 0.51 19.57
CA VAL A 313 -3.64 0.03 19.46
C VAL A 313 -4.36 0.31 20.77
N ASN A 314 -5.58 0.82 20.69
CA ASN A 314 -6.46 0.99 21.83
C ASN A 314 -7.85 0.40 21.55
N SER A 315 -8.29 -0.57 22.36
CA SER A 315 -9.67 -1.04 22.35
C SER A 315 -10.22 -1.09 23.77
N TRP A 316 -11.45 -0.64 23.98
CA TRP A 316 -12.03 -0.56 25.32
C TRP A 316 -12.78 -1.82 25.71
N ASN A 317 -13.49 -2.44 24.78
CA ASN A 317 -14.41 -3.53 25.06
C ASN A 317 -14.12 -4.79 24.24
N GLY A 318 -12.94 -4.90 23.60
CA GLY A 318 -12.51 -6.17 23.03
C GLY A 318 -11.01 -6.32 22.86
N ARG A 319 -10.52 -6.55 21.64
CA ARG A 319 -9.16 -7.08 21.42
C ARG A 319 -8.19 -6.05 20.84
N GLU A 320 -6.94 -6.11 21.31
CA GLU A 320 -5.82 -5.35 20.76
C GLU A 320 -4.66 -6.24 20.33
N GLU A 321 -4.28 -6.15 19.06
CA GLU A 321 -3.25 -7.01 18.50
C GLU A 321 -2.25 -6.21 17.66
N GLY A 322 -0.96 -6.40 17.89
CA GLY A 322 0.07 -5.78 17.05
C GLY A 322 0.11 -4.25 17.19
N GLY A 323 0.55 -3.73 18.34
CA GLY A 323 0.69 -2.29 18.54
C GLY A 323 1.51 -1.63 17.42
N GLY A 324 2.61 -2.27 17.04
CA GLY A 324 3.42 -1.92 15.89
C GLY A 324 2.89 -2.55 14.61
N VAL A 325 2.98 -3.89 14.52
CA VAL A 325 2.68 -4.66 13.31
C VAL A 325 1.73 -5.82 13.63
N HIS A 326 0.72 -6.00 12.81
CA HIS A 326 -0.17 -7.17 12.82
C HIS A 326 -0.13 -7.87 11.47
N VAL A 327 0.12 -9.19 11.46
CA VAL A 327 0.17 -9.99 10.24
C VAL A 327 -0.80 -11.16 10.32
N LEU A 328 -1.92 -11.09 9.60
CA LEU A 328 -2.99 -12.09 9.63
C LEU A 328 -2.81 -13.23 8.62
N GLY A 329 -2.21 -12.94 7.46
CA GLY A 329 -2.05 -13.88 6.34
C GLY A 329 -0.61 -14.28 6.09
N THR A 330 -0.18 -14.24 4.83
CA THR A 330 1.15 -14.68 4.36
C THR A 330 2.20 -13.58 4.33
N GLY A 331 1.94 -12.47 5.04
CA GLY A 331 2.85 -11.33 5.08
C GLY A 331 4.21 -11.68 5.68
N ILE A 332 5.25 -11.03 5.16
CA ILE A 332 6.63 -11.20 5.61
C ILE A 332 7.12 -9.88 6.20
N VAL A 333 7.65 -9.95 7.41
CA VAL A 333 8.35 -8.84 8.09
C VAL A 333 9.83 -9.17 8.12
N ASP A 334 10.62 -8.44 7.33
CA ASP A 334 12.04 -8.75 7.09
C ASP A 334 12.93 -7.57 7.46
N SER A 335 13.96 -7.81 8.26
CA SER A 335 15.01 -6.81 8.51
C SER A 335 14.46 -5.49 9.08
N CYS A 336 13.43 -5.57 9.93
CA CYS A 336 12.75 -4.41 10.51
C CYS A 336 13.17 -4.15 11.96
N VAL A 337 13.06 -2.88 12.38
CA VAL A 337 13.23 -2.44 13.77
C VAL A 337 11.86 -2.05 14.31
N ILE A 338 11.30 -2.87 15.21
CA ILE A 338 9.96 -2.70 15.78
C ILE A 338 10.09 -2.31 17.25
N VAL A 339 9.92 -1.03 17.56
CA VAL A 339 10.27 -0.49 18.88
C VAL A 339 9.27 0.48 19.47
N TYR A 340 9.14 0.50 20.80
CA TYR A 340 8.29 1.48 21.50
C TYR A 340 6.81 1.45 21.12
N ASN A 341 6.33 0.36 20.53
CA ASN A 341 4.92 0.21 20.20
C ASN A 341 4.17 -0.38 21.39
N TYR A 342 2.86 -0.10 21.49
CA TYR A 342 2.07 -0.63 22.59
C TYR A 342 0.63 -0.97 22.25
N THR A 343 0.06 -1.89 23.03
CA THR A 343 -1.39 -2.11 23.08
C THR A 343 -1.96 -1.66 24.41
N ALA A 344 -3.16 -1.09 24.38
CA ALA A 344 -3.87 -0.62 25.56
C ALA A 344 -5.35 -1.05 25.53
N ASN A 345 -5.80 -1.64 26.64
CA ASN A 345 -7.21 -1.86 26.93
C ASN A 345 -7.53 -1.24 28.30
N PRO A 346 -8.16 -0.07 28.34
CA PRO A 346 -8.46 0.60 29.60
C PRO A 346 -9.46 -0.16 30.50
N ASN A 347 -10.41 -0.91 29.94
CA ASN A 347 -11.45 -1.58 30.74
C ASN A 347 -11.07 -3.01 31.14
N GLY A 348 -10.11 -3.63 30.45
CA GLY A 348 -9.62 -4.97 30.73
C GLY A 348 -10.65 -6.09 30.60
N GLN A 349 -11.72 -5.85 29.84
CA GLN A 349 -12.77 -6.83 29.58
C GLN A 349 -12.50 -7.51 28.23
N TYR A 350 -12.46 -8.85 28.21
CA TYR A 350 -12.37 -9.72 27.01
C TYR A 350 -11.06 -9.76 26.22
N SER A 351 -9.93 -9.62 26.89
CA SER A 351 -8.61 -9.68 26.26
C SER A 351 -8.12 -11.08 25.94
N SER A 352 -7.69 -11.31 24.70
CA SER A 352 -6.62 -12.28 24.41
C SER A 352 -5.56 -11.56 23.59
N ASP A 353 -5.05 -10.50 24.19
CA ASP A 353 -4.32 -9.45 23.50
C ASP A 353 -2.81 -9.70 23.60
N GLY A 354 -2.03 -9.07 22.74
CA GLY A 354 -0.59 -9.20 22.81
C GLY A 354 0.15 -8.81 21.54
N GLY A 355 1.48 -8.87 21.62
CA GLY A 355 2.34 -8.41 20.55
C GLY A 355 2.36 -6.90 20.50
N GLY A 356 2.71 -6.25 21.62
CA GLY A 356 2.88 -4.79 21.66
C GLY A 356 3.72 -4.29 20.50
N GLY A 357 4.74 -5.05 20.12
CA GLY A 357 5.50 -4.87 18.89
C GLY A 357 4.86 -5.55 17.68
N LEU A 358 4.75 -6.88 17.74
CA LEU A 358 4.39 -7.70 16.59
C LEU A 358 3.38 -8.80 16.95
N TRP A 359 2.34 -8.95 16.12
CA TRP A 359 1.44 -10.10 16.14
C TRP A 359 1.61 -10.90 14.84
N LEU A 360 1.83 -12.21 14.95
CA LEU A 360 2.02 -13.14 13.84
C LEU A 360 0.91 -14.18 13.77
N GLY A 361 0.21 -14.21 12.64
CA GLY A 361 -0.78 -15.22 12.29
C GLY A 361 -0.14 -16.54 11.84
N GLN A 362 -0.99 -17.51 11.48
CA GLN A 362 -0.57 -18.89 11.24
C GLN A 362 0.41 -19.08 10.07
N ASN A 363 0.36 -18.22 9.06
CA ASN A 363 1.17 -18.30 7.84
C ASN A 363 2.14 -17.13 7.70
N ALA A 364 2.30 -16.34 8.76
CA ALA A 364 3.14 -15.15 8.76
C ALA A 364 4.60 -15.51 9.04
N MET A 365 5.54 -14.68 8.57
CA MET A 365 6.96 -14.83 8.87
C MET A 365 7.54 -13.51 9.36
N ALA A 366 8.35 -13.59 10.42
CA ALA A 366 9.24 -12.52 10.81
C ALA A 366 10.68 -13.00 10.81
N ARG A 367 11.57 -12.27 10.12
CA ARG A 367 12.98 -12.63 10.11
C ARG A 367 13.92 -11.44 10.16
N ASN A 368 15.11 -11.66 10.71
CA ASN A 368 16.17 -10.65 10.76
C ASN A 368 15.75 -9.34 11.48
N CYS A 369 14.77 -9.42 12.39
CA CYS A 369 14.16 -8.25 13.02
C CYS A 369 14.68 -7.99 14.43
N LEU A 370 14.79 -6.71 14.80
CA LEU A 370 14.92 -6.27 16.19
C LEU A 370 13.53 -5.88 16.70
N ILE A 371 13.06 -6.54 17.75
CA ILE A 371 11.76 -6.27 18.39
C ILE A 371 12.03 -5.90 19.84
N ALA A 372 12.03 -4.59 20.13
CA ALA A 372 12.49 -4.10 21.42
C ALA A 372 11.63 -3.02 22.07
N ALA A 373 11.63 -2.94 23.39
CA ALA A 373 10.97 -1.86 24.12
C ALA A 373 9.45 -1.71 23.84
N ASN A 374 8.79 -2.77 23.38
CA ASN A 374 7.35 -2.75 23.16
C ASN A 374 6.60 -3.16 24.44
N LYS A 375 5.33 -2.77 24.56
CA LYS A 375 4.56 -3.00 25.78
C LYS A 375 3.12 -3.40 25.53
N THR A 376 2.59 -4.27 26.38
CA THR A 376 1.14 -4.40 26.61
C THR A 376 0.79 -3.75 27.95
N THR A 377 -0.28 -2.95 28.03
CA THR A 377 -0.60 -2.19 29.26
C THR A 377 -1.72 -2.79 30.11
N CYS A 378 -2.54 -3.67 29.57
CA CYS A 378 -3.70 -4.18 30.28
C CYS A 378 -3.36 -5.41 31.14
N ALA A 379 -3.86 -5.40 32.37
CA ALA A 379 -3.53 -6.37 33.42
C ALA A 379 -4.54 -7.52 33.55
N ALA A 380 -5.50 -7.65 32.62
CA ALA A 380 -6.46 -8.75 32.64
C ALA A 380 -5.80 -10.08 32.20
N ALA A 381 -6.36 -11.21 32.63
CA ALA A 381 -5.63 -12.47 32.83
C ALA A 381 -5.06 -13.19 31.57
N ASN A 382 -5.00 -12.58 30.38
CA ASN A 382 -4.56 -13.25 29.14
C ASN A 382 -3.73 -12.38 28.16
N HIS A 383 -3.12 -11.29 28.63
CA HIS A 383 -2.19 -10.43 27.86
C HIS A 383 -0.80 -11.03 27.73
N ARG A 384 -0.49 -11.67 26.60
CA ARG A 384 0.75 -12.46 26.45
C ARG A 384 1.65 -11.91 25.35
N GLY A 385 2.96 -11.96 25.57
CA GLY A 385 3.94 -11.58 24.55
C GLY A 385 4.04 -10.06 24.40
N GLY A 386 4.66 -9.40 25.37
CA GLY A 386 4.86 -7.94 25.35
C GLY A 386 5.54 -7.46 24.07
N GLY A 387 6.52 -8.23 23.57
CA GLY A 387 7.16 -8.01 22.29
C GLY A 387 6.36 -8.63 21.15
N VAL A 388 6.21 -9.96 21.20
CA VAL A 388 5.62 -10.76 20.12
C VAL A 388 4.52 -11.69 20.62
N ARG A 389 3.39 -11.69 19.92
CA ARG A 389 2.36 -12.72 20.04
C ARG A 389 2.31 -13.53 18.76
N MET A 390 2.61 -14.81 18.86
CA MET A 390 2.70 -15.72 17.72
C MET A 390 1.59 -16.76 17.82
N GLN A 391 0.59 -16.66 16.94
CA GLN A 391 -0.45 -17.69 16.80
C GLN A 391 0.04 -18.91 16.00
N GLY A 392 1.01 -18.70 15.11
CA GLY A 392 1.65 -19.70 14.26
C GLY A 392 2.76 -19.06 13.43
N GLY A 393 3.11 -19.66 12.29
CA GLY A 393 4.12 -19.12 11.37
C GLY A 393 5.55 -19.43 11.77
N SER A 394 6.49 -18.58 11.36
CA SER A 394 7.91 -18.70 11.73
C SER A 394 8.55 -17.39 12.16
N MET A 395 9.50 -17.52 13.10
CA MET A 395 10.41 -16.46 13.50
C MET A 395 11.85 -16.93 13.30
N GLU A 396 12.64 -16.18 12.54
CA GLU A 396 14.00 -16.58 12.15
C GLU A 396 15.00 -15.45 12.36
N ASN A 397 16.07 -15.69 13.12
CA ASN A 397 17.15 -14.71 13.30
C ASN A 397 16.65 -13.35 13.81
N CYS A 398 15.71 -13.37 14.75
CA CYS A 398 15.19 -12.16 15.40
C CYS A 398 15.81 -11.96 16.78
N THR A 399 15.99 -10.70 17.19
CA THR A 399 16.37 -10.33 18.56
C THR A 399 15.17 -9.68 19.24
N ILE A 400 14.65 -10.29 20.31
CA ILE A 400 13.48 -9.86 21.07
C ILE A 400 13.90 -9.51 22.49
N VAL A 401 13.93 -8.22 22.80
CA VAL A 401 14.57 -7.72 24.03
C VAL A 401 13.80 -6.57 24.66
N ARG A 402 13.88 -6.40 25.98
CA ARG A 402 13.36 -5.20 26.68
C ARG A 402 11.86 -4.98 26.57
N ASN A 403 11.11 -5.96 26.08
CA ASN A 403 9.68 -5.83 25.97
C ASN A 403 9.02 -6.06 27.34
N ARG A 404 7.85 -5.46 27.52
CA ARG A 404 7.10 -5.53 28.77
C ARG A 404 5.70 -6.06 28.54
N SER A 405 5.36 -7.16 29.20
CA SER A 405 3.97 -7.60 29.32
C SER A 405 3.37 -7.17 30.66
N ALA A 406 2.08 -6.85 30.67
CA ALA A 406 1.35 -6.55 31.89
C ALA A 406 0.86 -7.81 32.64
N THR A 407 0.90 -9.01 32.05
CA THR A 407 0.58 -10.26 32.77
C THR A 407 1.67 -11.31 32.65
N THR A 408 1.78 -12.03 31.53
CA THR A 408 2.77 -13.10 31.33
C THR A 408 3.56 -12.92 30.03
N GLU A 409 4.75 -13.53 29.96
CA GLU A 409 5.67 -13.50 28.81
C GLU A 409 6.00 -12.09 28.30
N GLY A 410 7.05 -11.49 28.85
CA GLY A 410 7.51 -10.17 28.40
C GLY A 410 7.93 -10.15 26.93
N GLY A 411 8.60 -11.21 26.48
CA GLY A 411 9.21 -11.31 25.16
C GLY A 411 8.24 -11.87 24.13
N VAL A 412 8.10 -13.19 24.11
CA VAL A 412 7.36 -13.92 23.07
C VAL A 412 6.34 -14.86 23.70
N TYR A 413 5.10 -14.77 23.26
CA TYR A 413 4.09 -15.81 23.47
C TYR A 413 3.92 -16.65 22.21
N ILE A 414 4.02 -17.97 22.35
CA ILE A 414 3.93 -18.93 21.24
C ILE A 414 2.70 -19.82 21.47
N ALA A 415 1.71 -19.74 20.59
CA ALA A 415 0.60 -20.72 20.54
C ALA A 415 0.95 -21.90 19.64
N ALA A 416 1.58 -21.64 18.49
CA ALA A 416 2.11 -22.62 17.56
C ALA A 416 3.21 -21.97 16.69
N GLY A 417 3.84 -22.77 15.82
CA GLY A 417 4.84 -22.32 14.85
C GLY A 417 6.28 -22.41 15.37
N GLY A 418 7.25 -22.07 14.52
CA GLY A 418 8.67 -22.31 14.79
C GLY A 418 9.46 -21.06 15.15
N VAL A 419 10.32 -21.16 16.16
CA VAL A 419 11.30 -20.11 16.50
C VAL A 419 12.70 -20.67 16.29
N THR A 420 13.45 -20.11 15.34
CA THR A 420 14.79 -20.60 14.97
C THR A 420 15.80 -19.48 14.94
N ASN A 421 17.01 -19.70 15.46
CA ASN A 421 18.09 -18.71 15.47
C ASN A 421 17.73 -17.40 16.19
N CYS A 422 16.75 -17.38 17.09
CA CYS A 422 16.33 -16.15 17.73
C CYS A 422 17.04 -15.94 19.07
N ILE A 423 17.19 -14.69 19.49
CA ILE A 423 17.59 -14.32 20.84
C ILE A 423 16.41 -13.68 21.54
N ILE A 424 16.02 -14.20 22.70
CA ILE A 424 14.93 -13.69 23.53
C ILE A 424 15.45 -13.48 24.95
N ALA A 425 15.75 -12.23 25.29
CA ALA A 425 16.45 -11.90 26.55
C ALA A 425 15.99 -10.54 27.11
N ASP A 426 16.22 -10.30 28.40
CA ASP A 426 15.93 -9.02 29.07
C ASP A 426 14.48 -8.52 28.92
N ASN A 427 13.51 -9.40 28.69
CA ASN A 427 12.10 -9.06 28.68
C ASN A 427 11.49 -9.28 30.06
N ILE A 428 10.43 -8.56 30.38
CA ILE A 428 9.77 -8.65 31.68
C ILE A 428 8.26 -8.77 31.54
N SER A 429 7.63 -9.50 32.45
CA SER A 429 6.20 -9.34 32.69
C SER A 429 5.94 -8.97 34.15
N VAL A 430 4.79 -8.36 34.44
CA VAL A 430 4.43 -7.94 35.80
C VAL A 430 4.12 -9.13 36.70
N SER A 431 3.53 -10.22 36.19
CA SER A 431 3.05 -11.34 37.02
C SER A 431 3.98 -12.57 37.02
N ALA A 432 4.81 -12.76 36.00
CA ALA A 432 5.80 -13.84 35.95
C ALA A 432 6.97 -13.49 35.01
N PRO A 433 8.22 -13.32 35.49
CA PRO A 433 9.33 -12.82 34.67
C PRO A 433 9.83 -13.88 33.66
N THR A 434 8.98 -14.28 32.71
CA THR A 434 9.31 -15.17 31.60
C THR A 434 9.56 -14.34 30.34
N ASN A 435 10.61 -14.70 29.62
CA ASN A 435 10.90 -14.20 28.28
C ASN A 435 10.02 -14.92 27.24
N VAL A 436 9.73 -16.20 27.44
CA VAL A 436 9.08 -17.07 26.45
C VAL A 436 7.93 -17.88 27.05
N GLY A 437 6.80 -17.95 26.34
CA GLY A 437 5.66 -18.82 26.63
C GLY A 437 5.87 -20.27 26.18
N PRO A 438 4.85 -21.17 26.25
CA PRO A 438 5.07 -22.62 26.27
C PRO A 438 6.00 -23.15 25.17
N MET A 439 7.05 -23.81 25.64
CA MET A 439 8.43 -23.83 25.11
C MET A 439 8.71 -24.91 24.05
N ALA A 440 7.69 -25.47 23.41
CA ALA A 440 7.82 -26.74 22.69
C ALA A 440 8.41 -26.62 21.26
N GLN A 441 8.62 -25.41 20.72
CA GLN A 441 8.84 -25.22 19.28
C GLN A 441 10.01 -24.28 18.92
N ALA A 442 10.98 -24.10 19.83
CA ALA A 442 12.20 -23.33 19.56
C ALA A 442 13.41 -24.26 19.33
N ALA A 443 14.24 -23.93 18.33
CA ALA A 443 15.50 -24.60 18.05
C ALA A 443 16.59 -23.58 17.73
N PHE A 444 17.85 -23.92 17.99
CA PHE A 444 19.00 -23.07 17.75
C PHE A 444 18.79 -21.62 18.24
N SER A 445 18.12 -21.44 19.37
CA SER A 445 17.71 -20.12 19.89
C SER A 445 18.23 -19.90 21.31
N CYS A 446 18.42 -18.65 21.69
CA CYS A 446 18.98 -18.26 22.98
C CYS A 446 17.92 -17.60 23.87
N SER A 447 17.70 -18.16 25.05
CA SER A 447 16.90 -17.56 26.13
C SER A 447 17.12 -18.35 27.42
N PRO A 448 17.17 -17.71 28.59
CA PRO A 448 17.23 -18.42 29.87
C PRO A 448 16.09 -19.42 30.06
N ASP A 449 14.95 -19.21 29.39
CA ASP A 449 13.79 -20.10 29.48
C ASP A 449 13.93 -21.34 28.58
N LEU A 450 14.80 -21.38 27.57
CA LEU A 450 14.87 -22.48 26.59
C LEU A 450 15.75 -23.65 27.08
N VAL A 451 15.32 -24.32 28.16
CA VAL A 451 16.07 -25.42 28.80
C VAL A 451 16.05 -26.75 28.03
N SER A 452 15.32 -26.82 26.92
CA SER A 452 15.23 -28.00 26.05
C SER A 452 15.13 -27.56 24.58
N GLY A 453 15.20 -28.52 23.65
CA GLY A 453 15.20 -28.27 22.21
C GLY A 453 16.60 -28.23 21.60
N THR A 454 16.71 -28.66 20.34
CA THR A 454 17.99 -28.83 19.65
C THR A 454 18.73 -27.51 19.51
N GLY A 455 19.98 -27.46 19.98
CA GLY A 455 20.87 -26.32 19.80
C GLY A 455 20.50 -25.05 20.58
N ASN A 456 19.53 -25.13 21.50
CA ASN A 456 19.15 -23.97 22.32
C ASN A 456 20.22 -23.64 23.37
N ILE A 457 20.30 -22.35 23.71
CA ILE A 457 21.27 -21.79 24.65
C ILE A 457 20.53 -21.05 25.77
N THR A 458 20.86 -21.35 27.02
CA THR A 458 20.28 -20.70 28.20
C THR A 458 21.19 -19.65 28.84
N ALA A 459 22.45 -19.58 28.40
CA ALA A 459 23.41 -18.59 28.86
C ALA A 459 23.06 -17.18 28.34
N ASP A 460 23.54 -16.15 29.04
CA ASP A 460 23.41 -14.75 28.62
C ASP A 460 23.96 -14.56 27.18
N PRO A 461 23.19 -13.95 26.25
CA PRO A 461 23.66 -13.68 24.89
C PRO A 461 24.83 -12.70 24.82
N ARG A 462 25.17 -11.98 25.91
CA ARG A 462 26.29 -11.04 26.01
C ARG A 462 26.26 -9.99 24.90
N PHE A 463 25.24 -9.13 24.92
CA PHE A 463 25.18 -7.97 24.04
C PHE A 463 26.32 -6.97 24.33
N VAL A 464 26.76 -6.22 23.31
CA VAL A 464 27.75 -5.13 23.48
C VAL A 464 27.27 -4.11 24.51
N ASN A 465 26.00 -3.74 24.45
CA ASN A 465 25.33 -2.98 25.48
C ASN A 465 23.89 -3.46 25.55
N SER A 466 23.49 -4.08 26.65
CA SER A 466 22.11 -4.50 26.79
C SER A 466 21.19 -3.28 26.76
N GLY A 467 21.52 -2.14 27.36
CA GLY A 467 20.71 -0.92 27.62
C GLY A 467 19.98 -0.94 28.98
N SER A 468 18.85 -0.21 29.18
CA SER A 468 18.10 -0.21 30.45
C SER A 468 16.57 0.00 30.32
N GLY A 469 15.83 -0.16 31.41
CA GLY A 469 14.37 0.00 31.47
C GLY A 469 13.61 -1.12 30.74
N TRP A 470 12.29 -0.98 30.56
CA TRP A 470 11.46 -1.92 29.78
C TRP A 470 10.23 -1.23 29.19
N GLY A 471 9.68 -1.85 28.14
CA GLY A 471 8.53 -1.29 27.42
C GLY A 471 8.85 0.10 26.88
N THR A 472 7.82 0.94 26.77
CA THR A 472 7.96 2.28 26.16
C THR A 472 8.88 3.24 26.91
N ASN A 473 9.32 2.89 28.13
CA ASN A 473 10.27 3.67 28.93
C ASN A 473 11.72 3.15 28.83
N ALA A 474 11.99 2.16 27.97
CA ALA A 474 13.32 1.59 27.85
C ALA A 474 14.30 2.52 27.12
N VAL A 475 15.56 2.48 27.53
CA VAL A 475 16.69 2.99 26.75
C VAL A 475 17.26 1.81 25.96
N LEU A 476 17.22 1.90 24.64
CA LEU A 476 17.76 0.85 23.76
C LEU A 476 19.28 0.74 23.91
N GLY A 477 19.75 -0.50 23.80
CA GLY A 477 21.17 -0.83 23.80
C GLY A 477 21.74 -1.04 22.38
N SER A 478 22.95 -1.57 22.35
CA SER A 478 23.64 -2.06 21.15
C SER A 478 23.56 -3.59 21.17
N TYR A 479 22.57 -4.14 20.48
CA TYR A 479 22.20 -5.56 20.55
C TYR A 479 23.03 -6.47 19.64
N GLN A 480 24.14 -5.97 19.09
CA GLN A 480 25.18 -6.80 18.52
C GLN A 480 25.81 -7.70 19.60
N LEU A 481 26.29 -8.88 19.22
CA LEU A 481 26.93 -9.82 20.12
C LEU A 481 28.36 -9.36 20.47
N ALA A 482 28.69 -9.33 21.76
CA ALA A 482 30.04 -9.04 22.23
C ALA A 482 30.98 -10.24 22.07
N GLU A 483 32.29 -10.00 22.14
CA GLU A 483 33.30 -11.05 22.05
C GLU A 483 33.10 -12.11 23.15
N GLY A 484 33.11 -13.39 22.75
CA GLY A 484 32.86 -14.52 23.64
C GLY A 484 31.38 -14.75 23.98
N SER A 485 30.44 -14.11 23.27
CA SER A 485 29.03 -14.48 23.32
C SER A 485 28.84 -15.96 22.94
N PRO A 486 28.00 -16.71 23.66
CA PRO A 486 27.67 -18.09 23.30
C PRO A 486 26.81 -18.18 22.03
N CYS A 487 26.22 -17.07 21.57
CA CYS A 487 25.33 -17.02 20.40
C CYS A 487 26.07 -16.94 19.06
N VAL A 488 27.39 -16.71 19.09
CA VAL A 488 28.23 -16.58 17.90
C VAL A 488 28.49 -17.95 17.28
N ASN A 489 28.23 -18.09 15.98
CA ASN A 489 28.27 -19.31 15.18
C ASN A 489 27.43 -20.46 15.78
N ALA A 490 26.35 -20.12 16.48
CA ALA A 490 25.55 -21.09 17.22
C ALA A 490 24.17 -21.35 16.58
N GLY A 491 23.74 -20.53 15.62
CA GLY A 491 22.51 -20.74 14.85
C GLY A 491 22.67 -21.80 13.76
N THR A 492 21.59 -22.23 13.12
CA THR A 492 21.60 -23.11 11.94
C THR A 492 21.42 -22.30 10.65
N ASN A 493 22.16 -22.63 9.59
CA ASN A 493 22.00 -21.93 8.31
C ASN A 493 20.65 -22.30 7.69
N LEU A 494 19.85 -21.30 7.34
CA LEU A 494 18.52 -21.46 6.74
C LEU A 494 18.57 -21.17 5.24
N PRO A 495 17.62 -21.68 4.43
CA PRO A 495 17.66 -21.55 2.97
C PRO A 495 17.73 -20.11 2.44
N TRP A 496 17.22 -19.12 3.19
CA TRP A 496 17.26 -17.72 2.79
C TRP A 496 18.64 -17.06 2.98
N MET A 497 19.54 -17.70 3.72
CA MET A 497 20.90 -17.20 4.01
C MET A 497 21.86 -17.51 2.86
N ILE A 498 21.49 -17.06 1.67
CA ILE A 498 22.34 -17.12 0.47
C ILE A 498 23.46 -16.06 0.55
N GLU A 499 24.37 -16.06 -0.41
CA GLU A 499 25.62 -15.27 -0.40
C GLU A 499 25.40 -13.76 -0.11
N ASP A 500 24.32 -13.17 -0.62
CA ASP A 500 23.99 -11.75 -0.46
C ASP A 500 23.01 -11.44 0.70
N ALA A 501 22.67 -12.44 1.52
CA ALA A 501 21.82 -12.19 2.68
C ALA A 501 22.55 -11.32 3.70
N LEU A 502 21.91 -10.25 4.17
CA LEU A 502 22.49 -9.32 5.13
C LEU A 502 21.80 -9.43 6.50
N ASP A 503 22.55 -9.21 7.57
CA ASP A 503 22.03 -8.97 8.91
C ASP A 503 21.42 -7.57 9.02
N LEU A 504 20.86 -7.24 10.19
CA LEU A 504 20.21 -5.95 10.41
C LEU A 504 21.18 -4.76 10.42
N ALA A 505 22.49 -5.00 10.54
CA ALA A 505 23.54 -3.97 10.44
C ALA A 505 24.14 -3.85 9.03
N GLY A 506 23.71 -4.68 8.07
CA GLY A 506 24.19 -4.68 6.70
C GLY A 506 25.42 -5.55 6.43
N TYR A 507 25.78 -6.45 7.35
CA TYR A 507 26.86 -7.43 7.16
C TYR A 507 26.33 -8.75 6.60
N ALA A 508 27.17 -9.50 5.88
CA ALA A 508 26.80 -10.82 5.37
C ALA A 508 26.30 -11.74 6.50
N ARG A 509 25.21 -12.47 6.27
CA ARG A 509 24.52 -13.26 7.28
C ARG A 509 25.30 -14.51 7.71
N VAL A 510 26.23 -15.01 6.89
CA VAL A 510 27.07 -16.16 7.25
C VAL A 510 28.53 -15.80 7.03
N ILE A 511 29.23 -15.41 8.10
CA ILE A 511 30.63 -14.94 8.01
C ILE A 511 31.64 -16.08 8.20
N ARG A 512 31.39 -17.01 9.13
CA ARG A 512 32.36 -18.06 9.52
C ARG A 512 31.79 -19.47 9.33
N GLY A 513 31.00 -19.66 8.27
CA GLY A 513 30.40 -20.95 7.90
C GLY A 513 29.13 -21.31 8.67
N ARG A 514 28.84 -20.64 9.79
CA ARG A 514 27.59 -20.76 10.53
C ARG A 514 27.04 -19.38 10.89
N VAL A 515 25.72 -19.26 10.93
CA VAL A 515 25.02 -18.03 11.32
C VAL A 515 25.08 -17.81 12.83
N ASP A 516 25.14 -16.55 13.26
CA ASP A 516 24.92 -16.16 14.64
C ASP A 516 23.41 -16.17 14.97
N MET A 517 23.08 -16.44 16.24
CA MET A 517 21.69 -16.24 16.68
C MET A 517 21.36 -14.75 16.77
N GLY A 518 20.11 -14.38 16.51
CA GLY A 518 19.59 -13.01 16.62
C GLY A 518 19.66 -12.22 15.31
N ALA A 519 19.37 -10.93 15.37
CA ALA A 519 19.28 -10.04 14.21
C ALA A 519 20.63 -9.57 13.65
N TYR A 520 21.74 -9.84 14.35
CA TYR A 520 23.06 -9.32 14.02
C TYR A 520 24.10 -10.44 13.96
N GLU A 521 25.01 -10.34 13.00
CA GLU A 521 26.22 -11.13 12.92
C GLU A 521 27.40 -10.40 13.58
N GLN A 522 28.18 -11.14 14.36
CA GLN A 522 29.42 -10.66 14.93
C GLN A 522 30.52 -10.62 13.85
N HIS A 523 30.76 -9.42 13.33
CA HIS A 523 31.80 -9.15 12.35
C HIS A 523 33.19 -8.91 12.98
N THR A 524 33.28 -8.69 14.30
CA THR A 524 34.56 -8.49 15.00
C THR A 524 35.06 -9.80 15.62
N GLY A 525 36.20 -10.31 15.16
CA GLY A 525 36.90 -11.39 15.86
C GLY A 525 38.26 -11.74 15.25
N ARG A 526 39.30 -11.50 16.06
CA ARG A 526 40.73 -11.84 15.96
C ARG A 526 41.53 -11.18 14.82
N GLY A 527 41.97 -9.94 15.11
CA GLY A 527 43.15 -9.32 14.52
C GLY A 527 42.89 -8.41 13.33
N THR A 528 42.55 -7.14 13.60
CA THR A 528 42.67 -6.08 12.58
C THR A 528 44.06 -5.47 12.69
N VAL A 529 44.93 -5.77 11.73
CA VAL A 529 46.17 -5.01 11.51
C VAL A 529 45.80 -3.74 10.76
N PHE A 530 45.99 -2.57 11.38
CA PHE A 530 46.00 -1.31 10.64
C PHE A 530 47.35 -1.16 9.95
N LEU A 531 47.38 -1.29 8.62
CA LEU A 531 48.50 -0.83 7.81
C LEU A 531 48.24 0.63 7.46
N ALA A 532 48.84 1.52 8.23
CA ALA A 532 49.01 2.90 7.82
C ALA A 532 50.08 2.96 6.72
N ARG A 533 49.77 3.62 5.61
CA ARG A 533 50.76 4.20 4.71
C ARG A 533 50.49 5.69 4.61
#